data_AF-A0A7X0NHJ9-F1
#
_entry.id   AF-A0A7X0NHJ9-F1
#
_cell.length_a   1.000
_cell.length_b   1.000
_cell.length_c   1.000
_cell.angle_alpha   90.00
_cell.angle_beta   90.00
_cell.angle_gamma   90.00
#
_symmetry.space_group_name_H-M   'P 1'
#
loop_
_entity.id
_entity.type
_entity.pdbx_description
1 polymer ?
#
loop_
_entity_poly.entity_id
_entity_poly.type
_entity_poly.pdbx_seq_one_letter_code
_entity_poly.pdbx_strand_id
1 'polypeptide(L)'
;MKQPLVIKIGGAILAKESALTALLNVIATIKNHAVVLVHGGGCVVDEMLAQAGFSTIKKHGLRVTPAEQMPIISGALAGAVNKSIVAKATSMNIPAVGLSLTDGGMVTCQLNQLELGAVGIPTAHDSKLLDILLPSNFLPIISSIGALPDGTLVNVNADDAAVAICQLLNAQLLLLTDVNGVKGSTGEYLRSLNNQEAKALIELGVIAGGMTAKVNAALHAANQLRRSIAVASWQAPEQIINLLNGELIGTRIQPEKL
;
A
#
# COMPACT_ATOMS: atom_id res chain seq x y z
N MET A 1 -18.36 -12.80 6.78
CA MET A 1 -17.58 -12.38 5.60
C MET A 1 -16.32 -13.24 5.52
N LYS A 2 -15.81 -13.54 4.32
CA LYS A 2 -14.49 -14.16 4.19
C LYS A 2 -13.39 -13.15 4.60
N GLN A 3 -12.16 -13.64 4.78
CA GLN A 3 -11.01 -12.83 5.20
C GLN A 3 -10.87 -11.55 4.35
N PRO A 4 -10.75 -10.35 4.95
CA PRO A 4 -10.62 -9.11 4.17
C PRO A 4 -9.39 -9.11 3.26
N LEU A 5 -9.45 -8.31 2.20
CA LEU A 5 -8.33 -8.03 1.30
C LEU A 5 -7.94 -6.55 1.41
N VAL A 6 -6.69 -6.30 1.79
CA VAL A 6 -6.08 -4.98 1.69
C VAL A 6 -5.30 -4.93 0.39
N ILE A 7 -5.62 -3.95 -0.45
CA ILE A 7 -4.92 -3.71 -1.72
C ILE A 7 -4.14 -2.41 -1.57
N LYS A 8 -2.81 -2.52 -1.61
CA LYS A 8 -1.95 -1.34 -1.69
C LYS A 8 -1.82 -0.92 -3.15
N ILE A 9 -2.15 0.33 -3.45
CA ILE A 9 -1.96 0.93 -4.77
C ILE A 9 -0.84 1.97 -4.76
N GLY A 10 0.02 1.92 -5.78
CA GLY A 10 1.14 2.85 -5.97
C GLY A 10 0.80 4.09 -6.80
N GLY A 11 1.77 4.99 -6.98
CA GLY A 11 1.57 6.22 -7.79
C GLY A 11 1.30 5.96 -9.28
N ALA A 12 1.82 4.87 -9.84
CA ALA A 12 1.72 4.58 -11.28
C ALA A 12 0.29 4.33 -11.76
N ILE A 13 -0.55 3.68 -10.94
CA ILE A 13 -1.97 3.48 -11.27
C ILE A 13 -2.76 4.79 -11.11
N LEU A 14 -2.39 5.64 -10.15
CA LEU A 14 -3.04 6.92 -9.91
C LEU A 14 -2.83 7.91 -11.07
N ALA A 15 -1.71 7.81 -11.77
CA ALA A 15 -1.42 8.59 -12.98
C ALA A 15 -2.18 8.11 -14.23
N LYS A 16 -2.89 6.97 -14.15
CA LYS A 16 -3.61 6.34 -15.28
C LYS A 16 -5.07 6.15 -14.93
N GLU A 17 -5.91 7.12 -15.32
CA GLU A 17 -7.34 7.10 -14.99
C GLU A 17 -8.05 5.80 -15.43
N SER A 18 -7.71 5.28 -16.61
CA SER A 18 -8.26 4.02 -17.12
C SER A 18 -7.91 2.82 -16.22
N ALA A 19 -6.71 2.79 -15.67
CA ALA A 19 -6.26 1.72 -14.78
C ALA A 19 -6.96 1.78 -13.41
N LEU A 20 -7.12 2.98 -12.83
CA LEU A 20 -7.88 3.15 -11.60
C LEU A 20 -9.35 2.76 -11.79
N THR A 21 -9.95 3.17 -12.92
CA THR A 21 -11.33 2.81 -13.28
C THR A 21 -11.50 1.30 -13.40
N ALA A 22 -10.57 0.62 -14.08
CA ALA A 22 -10.59 -0.83 -14.23
C ALA A 22 -10.50 -1.55 -12.88
N LEU A 23 -9.61 -1.09 -11.99
CA LEU A 23 -9.50 -1.64 -10.63
C LEU A 23 -10.80 -1.47 -9.84
N LEU A 24 -11.38 -0.27 -9.83
CA LEU A 24 -12.62 0.01 -9.11
C LEU A 24 -13.81 -0.80 -9.65
N ASN A 25 -13.89 -1.01 -10.97
CA ASN A 25 -14.88 -1.89 -11.58
C ASN A 25 -14.77 -3.32 -11.04
N VAL A 26 -13.56 -3.88 -10.98
CA VAL A 26 -13.36 -5.22 -10.40
C VAL A 26 -13.75 -5.24 -8.94
N ILE A 27 -13.34 -4.23 -8.15
CA ILE A 27 -13.71 -4.16 -6.72
C ILE A 27 -15.23 -4.13 -6.52
N ALA A 28 -15.97 -3.41 -7.36
CA ALA A 28 -17.43 -3.33 -7.26
C ALA A 28 -18.15 -4.69 -7.46
N THR A 29 -17.50 -5.63 -8.16
CA THR A 29 -18.03 -6.99 -8.35
C THR A 29 -17.80 -7.93 -7.17
N ILE A 30 -16.91 -7.58 -6.24
CA ILE A 30 -16.58 -8.40 -5.07
C ILE A 30 -17.71 -8.28 -4.03
N LYS A 31 -18.38 -9.40 -3.70
CA LYS A 31 -19.51 -9.42 -2.74
C LYS A 31 -19.20 -10.10 -1.40
N ASN A 32 -18.29 -11.07 -1.38
CA ASN A 32 -18.07 -11.96 -0.23
C ASN A 32 -16.82 -11.64 0.61
N HIS A 33 -16.04 -10.65 0.18
CA HIS A 33 -14.83 -10.20 0.84
C HIS A 33 -14.93 -8.70 1.06
N ALA A 34 -14.57 -8.25 2.27
CA ALA A 34 -14.31 -6.85 2.52
C ALA A 34 -13.02 -6.43 1.80
N VAL A 35 -13.02 -5.25 1.17
CA VAL A 35 -11.85 -4.70 0.49
C VAL A 35 -11.50 -3.35 1.11
N VAL A 36 -10.21 -3.14 1.35
CA VAL A 36 -9.67 -1.84 1.77
C VAL A 36 -8.57 -1.43 0.81
N LEU A 37 -8.62 -0.19 0.32
CA LEU A 37 -7.53 0.39 -0.46
C LEU A 37 -6.60 1.17 0.46
N VAL A 38 -5.30 0.94 0.31
CA VAL A 38 -4.26 1.76 0.95
C VAL A 38 -3.41 2.39 -0.15
N HIS A 39 -3.15 3.69 -0.06
CA HIS A 39 -2.41 4.38 -1.11
C HIS A 39 -1.32 5.30 -0.57
N GLY A 40 -0.26 5.42 -1.37
CA GLY A 40 0.67 6.54 -1.29
C GLY A 40 0.34 7.58 -2.36
N GLY A 41 1.35 8.33 -2.80
CA GLY A 41 1.16 9.36 -3.82
C GLY A 41 2.44 10.12 -4.13
N GLY A 42 3.57 9.41 -4.18
CA GLY A 42 4.90 10.01 -4.21
C GLY A 42 5.07 11.09 -5.29
N CYS A 43 4.57 10.85 -6.51
CA CYS A 43 4.65 11.79 -7.62
C CYS A 43 3.86 13.09 -7.35
N VAL A 44 2.65 12.98 -6.79
CA VAL A 44 1.82 14.16 -6.47
C VAL A 44 2.45 14.97 -5.32
N VAL A 45 3.03 14.28 -4.34
CA VAL A 45 3.80 14.93 -3.28
C VAL A 45 5.03 15.66 -3.86
N ASP A 46 5.78 15.01 -4.75
CA ASP A 46 6.94 15.61 -5.42
C ASP A 46 6.54 16.89 -6.18
N GLU A 47 5.44 16.83 -6.92
CA GLU A 47 4.90 17.97 -7.68
C GLU A 47 4.48 19.13 -6.78
N MET A 48 3.67 18.87 -5.74
CA MET A 48 3.18 19.92 -4.84
C MET A 48 4.31 20.55 -4.01
N LEU A 49 5.30 19.76 -3.60
CA LEU A 49 6.50 20.30 -2.93
C LEU A 49 7.31 21.20 -3.86
N ALA A 50 7.51 20.77 -5.12
CA ALA A 50 8.22 21.58 -6.10
C ALA A 50 7.50 22.90 -6.40
N GLN A 51 6.17 22.88 -6.53
CA GLN A 51 5.34 24.09 -6.70
C GLN A 51 5.46 25.05 -5.50
N ALA A 52 5.65 24.52 -4.29
CA ALA A 52 5.88 25.30 -3.09
C ALA A 52 7.35 25.72 -2.89
N GLY A 53 8.24 25.43 -3.85
CA GLY A 53 9.66 25.81 -3.81
C GLY A 53 10.56 24.86 -3.02
N PHE A 54 10.06 23.68 -2.63
CA PHE A 54 10.84 22.67 -1.91
C PHE A 54 11.44 21.63 -2.85
N SER A 55 12.61 21.11 -2.48
CA SER A 55 13.23 19.96 -3.13
C SER A 55 12.90 18.67 -2.38
N THR A 56 12.80 17.57 -3.12
CA THR A 56 12.61 16.23 -2.54
C THR A 56 13.95 15.52 -2.40
N ILE A 57 14.21 14.98 -1.21
CA ILE A 57 15.34 14.09 -0.94
C ILE A 57 14.82 12.73 -0.49
N LYS A 58 15.43 11.65 -0.98
CA LYS A 58 15.16 10.27 -0.54
C LYS A 58 16.41 9.66 0.08
N LYS A 59 16.26 9.02 1.24
CA LYS A 59 17.30 8.25 1.93
C LYS A 59 16.73 6.88 2.27
N HIS A 60 17.46 5.81 1.97
CA HIS A 60 17.01 4.42 2.21
C HIS A 60 15.63 4.09 1.60
N GLY A 61 15.30 4.71 0.46
CA GLY A 61 14.00 4.54 -0.20
C GLY A 61 12.84 5.34 0.43
N LEU A 62 13.07 6.00 1.56
CA LEU A 62 12.09 6.86 2.25
C LEU A 62 12.30 8.33 1.91
N ARG A 63 11.22 9.11 1.89
CA ARG A 63 11.26 10.57 1.71
C ARG A 63 11.72 11.23 3.00
N VAL A 64 12.82 11.98 2.95
CA VAL A 64 13.16 12.91 4.03
C VAL A 64 12.06 13.96 4.10
N THR A 65 11.43 14.08 5.25
CA THR A 65 10.20 14.85 5.46
C THR A 65 10.43 15.86 6.58
N PRO A 66 11.03 17.04 6.31
CA PRO A 66 11.06 18.14 7.27
C PRO A 66 9.66 18.48 7.77
N ALA A 67 9.53 18.86 9.05
CA ALA A 67 8.24 19.13 9.67
C ALA A 67 7.44 20.22 8.94
N GLU A 68 8.12 21.23 8.39
CA GLU A 68 7.51 22.32 7.60
C GLU A 68 6.82 21.82 6.31
N GLN A 69 7.23 20.67 5.77
CA GLN A 69 6.66 20.10 4.55
C GLN A 69 5.41 19.27 4.82
N MET A 70 5.14 18.88 6.07
CA MET A 70 4.04 17.99 6.42
C MET A 70 2.65 18.50 6.02
N PRO A 71 2.31 19.80 6.13
CA PRO A 71 1.02 20.30 5.64
C PRO A 71 0.83 20.06 4.13
N ILE A 72 1.87 20.25 3.32
CA ILE A 72 1.82 20.01 1.86
C ILE A 72 1.71 18.51 1.57
N ILE A 73 2.50 17.69 2.26
CA ILE A 73 2.49 16.23 2.09
C ILE A 73 1.14 15.65 2.49
N SER A 74 0.57 16.10 3.61
CA SER A 74 -0.77 15.69 4.07
C SER A 74 -1.85 16.14 3.09
N GLY A 75 -1.81 17.41 2.64
CA GLY A 75 -2.73 17.93 1.63
C GLY A 75 -2.65 17.17 0.30
N ALA A 76 -1.45 16.77 -0.13
CA ALA A 76 -1.25 15.95 -1.31
C ALA A 76 -1.84 14.55 -1.15
N LEU A 77 -1.53 13.85 -0.05
CA LEU A 77 -1.94 12.47 0.15
C LEU A 77 -3.40 12.34 0.61
N ALA A 78 -3.76 12.94 1.74
CA ALA A 78 -5.10 12.84 2.33
C ALA A 78 -6.13 13.76 1.66
N GLY A 79 -5.67 14.84 1.03
CA GLY A 79 -6.51 15.74 0.23
C GLY A 79 -6.59 15.28 -1.23
N ALA A 80 -5.63 15.71 -2.05
CA ALA A 80 -5.71 15.56 -3.51
C ALA A 80 -5.82 14.10 -3.96
N VAL A 81 -4.88 13.23 -3.55
CA VAL A 81 -4.87 11.84 -3.99
C VAL A 81 -6.05 11.07 -3.39
N ASN A 82 -6.23 11.09 -2.08
CA ASN A 82 -7.29 10.32 -1.44
C ASN A 82 -8.68 10.71 -1.97
N LYS A 83 -8.97 12.01 -2.04
CA LYS A 83 -10.30 12.48 -2.47
C LYS A 83 -10.53 12.28 -3.97
N SER A 84 -9.49 12.28 -4.81
CA SER A 84 -9.66 11.92 -6.23
C SER A 84 -10.08 10.45 -6.41
N ILE A 85 -9.49 9.52 -5.64
CA ILE A 85 -9.87 8.10 -5.68
C ILE A 85 -11.32 7.93 -5.16
N VAL A 86 -11.65 8.59 -4.04
CA VAL A 86 -13.02 8.56 -3.47
C VAL A 86 -14.03 9.13 -4.46
N ALA A 87 -13.74 10.26 -5.09
CA ALA A 87 -14.63 10.88 -6.08
C ALA A 87 -14.85 9.96 -7.27
N LYS A 88 -13.79 9.33 -7.78
CA LYS A 88 -13.90 8.35 -8.88
C LYS A 88 -14.75 7.15 -8.48
N ALA A 89 -14.50 6.56 -7.32
CA ALA A 89 -15.30 5.43 -6.82
C ALA A 89 -16.78 5.81 -6.64
N THR A 90 -17.04 6.99 -6.07
CA THR A 90 -18.40 7.51 -5.87
C THR A 90 -19.12 7.73 -7.20
N SER A 91 -18.44 8.25 -8.24
CA SER A 91 -19.01 8.39 -9.59
C SER A 91 -19.41 7.06 -10.23
N MET A 92 -18.87 5.94 -9.71
CA MET A 92 -19.17 4.58 -10.13
C MET A 92 -20.19 3.89 -9.20
N ASN A 93 -20.87 4.66 -8.34
CA ASN A 93 -21.81 4.17 -7.32
C ASN A 93 -21.19 3.22 -6.29
N ILE A 94 -19.87 3.30 -6.09
CA ILE A 94 -19.20 2.59 -5.01
C ILE A 94 -19.25 3.49 -3.77
N PRO A 95 -19.84 3.05 -2.64
CA PRO A 95 -19.89 3.84 -1.41
C PRO A 95 -18.50 3.91 -0.78
N ALA A 96 -17.66 4.82 -1.26
CA ALA A 96 -16.29 4.96 -0.80
C ALA A 96 -16.17 5.99 0.34
N VAL A 97 -15.27 5.73 1.29
CA VAL A 97 -14.92 6.66 2.37
C VAL A 97 -13.42 6.87 2.42
N GLY A 98 -13.00 8.12 2.36
CA GLY A 98 -11.59 8.51 2.37
C GLY A 98 -11.09 8.80 3.78
N LEU A 99 -10.09 8.05 4.23
CA LEU A 99 -9.50 8.10 5.58
C LEU A 99 -7.98 8.27 5.51
N SER A 100 -7.37 8.53 6.66
CA SER A 100 -5.94 8.44 6.96
C SER A 100 -5.72 7.43 8.09
N LEU A 101 -4.46 7.03 8.33
CA LEU A 101 -4.13 6.01 9.35
C LEU A 101 -4.58 6.41 10.76
N THR A 102 -4.57 7.72 11.07
CA THR A 102 -4.95 8.24 12.39
C THR A 102 -6.46 8.26 12.63
N ASP A 103 -7.30 8.19 11.59
CA ASP A 103 -8.75 8.37 11.74
C ASP A 103 -9.34 7.24 12.60
N GLY A 104 -10.19 7.61 13.56
CA GLY A 104 -10.81 6.65 14.49
C GLY A 104 -9.84 5.92 15.42
N GLY A 105 -8.57 6.34 15.50
CA GLY A 105 -7.56 5.67 16.33
C GLY A 105 -7.13 4.31 15.79
N MET A 106 -7.23 4.09 14.47
CA MET A 106 -6.90 2.81 13.83
C MET A 106 -5.43 2.42 13.97
N VAL A 107 -4.54 3.39 13.82
CA VAL A 107 -3.08 3.18 13.79
C VAL A 107 -2.40 4.27 14.61
N THR A 108 -1.47 3.85 15.47
CA THR A 108 -0.54 4.74 16.18
C THR A 108 0.80 4.78 15.46
N CYS A 109 1.51 5.91 15.48
CA CYS A 109 2.84 5.99 14.89
C CYS A 109 3.92 6.36 15.91
N GLN A 110 5.13 5.85 15.69
CA GLN A 110 6.35 6.31 16.35
C GLN A 110 7.26 6.99 15.32
N LEU A 111 8.13 7.90 15.77
CA LEU A 111 9.08 8.56 14.88
C LEU A 111 10.14 7.54 14.40
N ASN A 112 10.46 7.60 13.12
CA ASN A 112 11.52 6.79 12.55
C ASN A 112 12.90 7.25 13.07
N GLN A 113 13.73 6.31 13.50
CA GLN A 113 15.05 6.58 14.11
C GLN A 113 16.14 6.96 13.10
N LEU A 114 15.87 6.95 11.79
CA LEU A 114 16.83 7.26 10.73
C LEU A 114 17.03 8.77 10.47
N GLU A 115 16.60 9.63 11.40
CA GLU A 115 16.71 11.10 11.30
C GLU A 115 16.13 11.68 9.98
N LEU A 116 14.97 11.15 9.56
CA LEU A 116 14.32 11.53 8.30
C LEU A 116 13.32 12.67 8.45
N GLY A 117 13.28 13.35 9.61
CA GLY A 117 12.24 14.32 9.96
C GLY A 117 10.95 13.62 10.40
N ALA A 118 9.79 14.16 10.04
CA ALA A 118 8.45 13.66 10.37
C ALA A 118 8.06 12.42 9.55
N VAL A 119 8.90 11.37 9.60
CA VAL A 119 8.62 10.05 9.05
C VAL A 119 8.20 9.11 10.18
N GLY A 120 7.06 8.45 10.02
CA GLY A 120 6.46 7.59 11.03
C GLY A 120 6.59 6.11 10.72
N ILE A 121 6.67 5.30 11.78
CA ILE A 121 6.53 3.83 11.75
C ILE A 121 5.14 3.50 12.32
N PRO A 122 4.23 2.91 11.54
CA PRO A 122 2.87 2.64 11.96
C PRO A 122 2.78 1.36 12.79
N THR A 123 1.81 1.30 13.70
CA THR A 123 1.45 0.09 14.45
C THR A 123 -0.07 0.03 14.55
N ALA A 124 -0.64 -1.13 14.22
CA ALA A 124 -2.07 -1.40 14.35
C ALA A 124 -2.55 -1.19 15.80
N HIS A 125 -3.70 -0.54 15.98
CA HIS A 125 -4.22 -0.20 17.30
C HIS A 125 -5.67 -0.71 17.50
N ASP A 126 -6.68 -0.08 16.89
CA ASP A 126 -8.10 -0.44 17.09
C ASP A 126 -8.88 -0.53 15.77
N SER A 127 -9.47 -1.70 15.48
CA SER A 127 -10.20 -1.99 14.24
C SER A 127 -11.61 -1.39 14.20
N LYS A 128 -12.11 -0.84 15.32
CA LYS A 128 -13.51 -0.42 15.51
C LYS A 128 -14.10 0.38 14.36
N LEU A 129 -13.34 1.34 13.80
CA LEU A 129 -13.83 2.14 12.68
C LEU A 129 -14.10 1.29 11.44
N LEU A 130 -13.16 0.40 11.07
CA LEU A 130 -13.32 -0.48 9.92
C LEU A 130 -14.38 -1.56 10.17
N ASP A 131 -14.51 -2.03 11.41
CA ASP A 131 -15.54 -3.00 11.81
C ASP A 131 -16.96 -2.44 11.67
N ILE A 132 -17.13 -1.12 11.70
CA ILE A 132 -18.41 -0.45 11.42
C ILE A 132 -18.63 -0.25 9.91
N LEU A 133 -17.59 0.18 9.20
CA LEU A 133 -17.68 0.56 7.78
C LEU A 133 -17.84 -0.66 6.87
N LEU A 134 -17.06 -1.72 7.08
CA LEU A 134 -17.00 -2.87 6.17
C LEU A 134 -18.31 -3.67 6.10
N PRO A 135 -19.01 -4.00 7.21
CA PRO A 135 -20.32 -4.66 7.13
C PRO A 135 -21.40 -3.80 6.47
N SER A 136 -21.22 -2.48 6.45
CA SER A 136 -22.12 -1.52 5.80
C SER A 136 -21.80 -1.32 4.31
N ASN A 137 -20.97 -2.20 3.72
CA ASN A 137 -20.52 -2.19 2.33
C ASN A 137 -19.73 -0.94 1.90
N PHE A 138 -19.20 -0.14 2.82
CA PHE A 138 -18.30 0.94 2.44
C PHE A 138 -16.97 0.38 1.90
N LEU A 139 -16.35 1.10 0.97
CA LEU A 139 -14.97 0.91 0.52
C LEU A 139 -14.05 1.93 1.23
N PRO A 140 -13.32 1.55 2.29
CA PRO A 140 -12.34 2.42 2.91
C PRO A 140 -11.15 2.62 1.98
N ILE A 141 -10.77 3.88 1.76
CA ILE A 141 -9.61 4.29 0.99
C ILE A 141 -8.71 5.09 1.94
N ILE A 142 -7.58 4.50 2.33
CA ILE A 142 -6.75 4.99 3.43
C ILE A 142 -5.44 5.56 2.86
N SER A 143 -5.18 6.84 3.15
CA SER A 143 -3.92 7.50 2.83
C SER A 143 -2.84 7.18 3.86
N SER A 144 -1.57 7.15 3.44
CA SER A 144 -0.43 6.84 4.30
C SER A 144 0.05 8.02 5.16
N ILE A 145 -0.90 8.71 5.81
CA ILE A 145 -0.65 9.77 6.80
C ILE A 145 -1.05 9.26 8.18
N GLY A 146 -0.12 9.33 9.13
CA GLY A 146 -0.34 8.98 10.53
C GLY A 146 -0.11 10.15 11.47
N ALA A 147 -0.20 9.90 12.78
CA ALA A 147 0.10 10.87 13.82
C ALA A 147 0.89 10.22 14.97
N LEU A 148 1.78 10.99 15.57
CA LEU A 148 2.44 10.67 16.84
C LEU A 148 1.45 10.84 18.01
N PRO A 149 1.78 10.32 19.22
CA PRO A 149 0.91 10.44 20.39
C PRO A 149 0.55 11.88 20.79
N ASP A 150 1.38 12.87 20.43
CA ASP A 150 1.16 14.29 20.69
C ASP A 150 0.29 14.99 19.61
N GLY A 151 -0.18 14.25 18.60
CA GLY A 151 -0.97 14.78 17.49
C GLY A 151 -0.14 15.29 16.30
N THR A 152 1.19 15.23 16.38
CA THR A 152 2.07 15.62 15.26
C THR A 152 1.90 14.67 14.09
N LEU A 153 1.52 15.19 12.92
CA LEU A 153 1.38 14.39 11.71
C LEU A 153 2.73 13.86 11.23
N VAL A 154 2.73 12.63 10.72
CA VAL A 154 3.89 11.97 10.14
C VAL A 154 3.56 11.32 8.80
N ASN A 155 4.53 11.38 7.89
CA ASN A 155 4.50 10.68 6.62
C ASN A 155 4.89 9.21 6.84
N VAL A 156 4.04 8.28 6.38
CA VAL A 156 4.24 6.84 6.55
C VAL A 156 4.46 6.18 5.18
N ASN A 157 5.35 5.20 5.11
CA ASN A 157 5.50 4.39 3.90
C ASN A 157 4.18 3.65 3.60
N ALA A 158 3.69 3.72 2.37
CA ALA A 158 2.40 3.13 2.02
C ALA A 158 2.35 1.59 2.10
N ASP A 159 3.48 0.89 1.98
CA ASP A 159 3.56 -0.56 2.18
C ASP A 159 3.44 -0.88 3.68
N ASP A 160 4.15 -0.14 4.55
CA ASP A 160 4.04 -0.28 6.01
C ASP A 160 2.64 0.09 6.52
N ALA A 161 2.03 1.12 5.92
CA ALA A 161 0.64 1.49 6.16
C ALA A 161 -0.30 0.32 5.83
N ALA A 162 -0.11 -0.33 4.68
CA ALA A 162 -0.93 -1.47 4.27
C ALA A 162 -0.72 -2.69 5.19
N VAL A 163 0.50 -2.91 5.65
CA VAL A 163 0.81 -3.92 6.67
C VAL A 163 0.06 -3.64 7.97
N ALA A 164 0.08 -2.41 8.49
CA ALA A 164 -0.63 -2.05 9.71
C ALA A 164 -2.14 -2.29 9.58
N ILE A 165 -2.76 -1.90 8.46
CA ILE A 165 -4.17 -2.17 8.20
C ILE A 165 -4.45 -3.69 8.06
N CYS A 166 -3.54 -4.45 7.45
CA CYS A 166 -3.65 -5.90 7.39
C CYS A 166 -3.61 -6.57 8.77
N GLN A 167 -2.72 -6.11 9.65
CA GLN A 167 -2.63 -6.59 11.03
C GLN A 167 -3.94 -6.30 11.78
N LEU A 168 -4.48 -5.09 11.61
CA LEU A 168 -5.72 -4.64 12.22
C LEU A 168 -6.93 -5.52 11.85
N LEU A 169 -7.01 -5.93 10.58
CA LEU A 169 -8.13 -6.69 10.03
C LEU A 169 -7.90 -8.20 9.93
N ASN A 170 -6.72 -8.68 10.33
CA ASN A 170 -6.26 -10.04 10.02
C ASN A 170 -6.42 -10.38 8.51
N ALA A 171 -6.12 -9.43 7.63
CA ALA A 171 -6.42 -9.49 6.20
C ALA A 171 -5.36 -10.23 5.36
N GLN A 172 -5.69 -10.48 4.09
CA GLN A 172 -4.72 -10.76 3.03
C GLN A 172 -4.16 -9.44 2.48
N LEU A 173 -2.89 -9.43 2.07
CA LEU A 173 -2.25 -8.27 1.44
C LEU A 173 -1.99 -8.53 -0.04
N LEU A 174 -2.45 -7.61 -0.89
CA LEU A 174 -2.07 -7.50 -2.29
C LEU A 174 -1.31 -6.19 -2.51
N LEU A 175 -0.03 -6.30 -2.87
CA LEU A 175 0.78 -5.19 -3.34
C LEU A 175 0.60 -5.05 -4.85
N LEU A 176 -0.16 -4.05 -5.28
CA LEU A 176 -0.46 -3.82 -6.68
C LEU A 176 0.59 -2.88 -7.30
N THR A 177 1.31 -3.39 -8.30
CA THR A 177 2.50 -2.76 -8.87
C THR A 177 2.44 -2.66 -10.39
N ASP A 178 3.43 -2.04 -11.02
CA ASP A 178 3.54 -1.83 -12.47
C ASP A 178 4.20 -3.01 -13.23
N VAL A 179 4.51 -4.09 -12.51
CA VAL A 179 5.15 -5.30 -13.04
C VAL A 179 4.29 -6.53 -12.72
N ASN A 180 4.28 -7.53 -13.61
CA ASN A 180 3.43 -8.72 -13.43
C ASN A 180 3.88 -9.65 -12.30
N GLY A 181 5.10 -9.50 -11.81
CA GLY A 181 5.68 -10.31 -10.74
C GLY A 181 7.19 -10.22 -10.74
N VAL A 182 7.84 -11.10 -9.99
CA VAL A 182 9.29 -11.25 -9.96
C VAL A 182 9.70 -12.31 -10.98
N LYS A 183 10.68 -11.99 -11.83
CA LYS A 183 11.24 -12.95 -12.79
C LYS A 183 12.40 -13.72 -12.17
N GLY A 184 12.46 -15.02 -12.44
CA GLY A 184 13.59 -15.87 -12.10
C GLY A 184 14.70 -15.82 -13.15
N SER A 185 15.76 -16.60 -12.94
CA SER A 185 16.92 -16.65 -13.85
C SER A 185 16.58 -17.11 -15.27
N THR A 186 15.45 -17.80 -15.45
CA THR A 186 14.95 -18.24 -16.77
C THR A 186 14.21 -17.15 -17.53
N GLY A 187 13.94 -15.99 -16.91
CA GLY A 187 13.11 -14.92 -17.48
C GLY A 187 11.60 -15.09 -17.25
N GLU A 188 11.17 -16.25 -16.73
CA GLU A 188 9.78 -16.55 -16.37
C GLU A 188 9.39 -15.97 -15.02
N TYR A 189 8.09 -15.70 -14.84
CA TYR A 189 7.55 -15.21 -13.57
C TYR A 189 7.53 -16.31 -12.50
N LEU A 190 8.07 -15.99 -11.34
CA LEU A 190 8.07 -16.88 -10.18
C LEU A 190 6.67 -16.93 -9.57
N ARG A 191 6.16 -18.14 -9.32
CA ARG A 191 4.90 -18.35 -8.58
C ARG A 191 5.05 -17.98 -7.11
N SER A 192 6.22 -18.24 -6.53
CA SER A 192 6.53 -17.88 -5.15
C SER A 192 7.99 -17.46 -5.00
N LEU A 193 8.26 -16.66 -3.97
CA LEU A 193 9.61 -16.24 -3.62
C LEU A 193 9.74 -16.11 -2.09
N ASN A 194 10.76 -16.74 -1.51
CA ASN A 194 11.14 -16.58 -0.10
C ASN A 194 12.45 -15.78 0.06
N ASN A 195 12.85 -15.49 1.31
CA ASN A 195 14.05 -14.71 1.62
C ASN A 195 15.34 -15.32 1.04
N GLN A 196 15.51 -16.64 1.11
CA GLN A 196 16.72 -17.31 0.62
C GLN A 196 16.81 -17.25 -0.90
N GLU A 197 15.71 -17.54 -1.59
CA GLU A 197 15.61 -17.47 -3.05
C GLU A 197 15.82 -16.04 -3.54
N ALA A 198 15.21 -15.05 -2.87
CA ALA A 198 15.39 -13.65 -3.22
C ALA A 198 16.84 -13.19 -3.07
N LYS A 199 17.49 -13.56 -1.96
CA LYS A 199 18.90 -13.24 -1.73
C LYS A 199 19.79 -13.84 -2.82
N ALA A 200 19.59 -15.11 -3.17
CA ALA A 200 20.36 -15.75 -4.24
C ALA A 200 20.15 -15.05 -5.60
N LEU A 201 18.91 -14.69 -5.94
CA LEU A 201 18.60 -13.99 -7.21
C LEU A 201 19.14 -12.55 -7.24
N ILE A 202 19.24 -11.88 -6.10
CA ILE A 202 19.88 -10.56 -5.98
C ILE A 202 21.39 -10.70 -6.14
N GLU A 203 22.02 -11.67 -5.49
CA GLU A 203 23.47 -11.94 -5.60
C GLU A 203 23.89 -12.34 -7.02
N LEU A 204 23.03 -13.09 -7.73
CA LEU A 204 23.22 -13.44 -9.14
C LEU A 204 22.94 -12.27 -10.11
N GLY A 205 22.46 -11.12 -9.63
CA GLY A 205 22.12 -9.96 -10.46
C GLY A 205 20.83 -10.11 -11.28
N VAL A 206 20.05 -11.17 -11.07
CA VAL A 206 18.75 -11.38 -11.74
C VAL A 206 17.72 -10.37 -11.24
N ILE A 207 17.70 -10.13 -9.92
CA ILE A 207 16.90 -9.08 -9.29
C ILE A 207 17.81 -7.87 -9.05
N ALA A 208 17.64 -6.82 -9.86
CA ALA A 208 18.48 -5.64 -9.82
C ALA A 208 17.68 -4.32 -9.81
N GLY A 209 18.37 -3.23 -9.44
CA GLY A 209 17.85 -1.87 -9.47
C GLY A 209 16.56 -1.70 -8.66
N GLY A 210 15.54 -1.10 -9.27
CA GLY A 210 14.25 -0.86 -8.62
C GLY A 210 13.50 -2.14 -8.22
N MET A 211 13.80 -3.29 -8.84
CA MET A 211 13.18 -4.56 -8.46
C MET A 211 13.68 -5.05 -7.11
N THR A 212 14.96 -4.85 -6.79
CA THR A 212 15.54 -5.19 -5.48
C THR A 212 14.79 -4.50 -4.35
N ALA A 213 14.51 -3.20 -4.50
CA ALA A 213 13.74 -2.44 -3.51
C ALA A 213 12.31 -2.98 -3.35
N LYS A 214 11.62 -3.30 -4.46
CA LYS A 214 10.26 -3.87 -4.46
C LYS A 214 10.20 -5.24 -3.78
N VAL A 215 11.14 -6.11 -4.09
CA VAL A 215 11.24 -7.46 -3.51
C VAL A 215 11.52 -7.37 -2.01
N ASN A 216 12.48 -6.54 -1.60
CA ASN A 216 12.80 -6.35 -0.19
C ASN A 216 11.62 -5.77 0.61
N ALA A 217 10.88 -4.80 0.04
CA ALA A 217 9.66 -4.27 0.66
C ALA A 217 8.58 -5.35 0.80
N ALA A 218 8.39 -6.18 -0.21
CA ALA A 218 7.40 -7.25 -0.16
C ALA A 218 7.79 -8.37 0.84
N LEU A 219 9.07 -8.73 0.94
CA LEU A 219 9.57 -9.66 1.95
C LEU A 219 9.42 -9.07 3.36
N HIS A 220 9.75 -7.78 3.53
CA HIS A 220 9.53 -7.07 4.80
C HIS A 220 8.06 -7.15 5.23
N ALA A 221 7.13 -6.82 4.32
CA ALA A 221 5.70 -6.90 4.58
C ALA A 221 5.22 -8.33 4.92
N ALA A 222 5.68 -9.35 4.18
CA ALA A 222 5.35 -10.74 4.48
C ALA A 222 5.84 -11.17 5.88
N ASN A 223 7.08 -10.80 6.22
CA ASN A 223 7.68 -11.11 7.52
C ASN A 223 6.97 -10.39 8.67
N GLN A 224 6.62 -9.11 8.51
CA GLN A 224 5.85 -8.35 9.50
C GLN A 224 4.44 -8.93 9.72
N LEU A 225 3.81 -9.45 8.66
CA LEU A 225 2.49 -10.07 8.75
C LEU A 225 2.52 -11.54 9.17
N ARG A 226 3.72 -12.15 9.19
CA ARG A 226 3.95 -13.60 9.40
C ARG A 226 3.06 -14.47 8.53
N ARG A 227 2.79 -14.04 7.29
CA ARG A 227 1.96 -14.73 6.31
C ARG A 227 2.37 -14.37 4.89
N SER A 228 2.01 -15.21 3.93
CA SER A 228 2.29 -14.90 2.53
C SER A 228 1.49 -13.71 2.02
N ILE A 229 2.09 -12.90 1.14
CA ILE A 229 1.42 -11.80 0.45
C ILE A 229 1.50 -11.98 -1.06
N ALA A 230 0.61 -11.33 -1.81
CA ALA A 230 0.63 -11.33 -3.26
C ALA A 230 1.24 -10.04 -3.81
N VAL A 231 2.09 -10.15 -4.83
CA VAL A 231 2.57 -9.02 -5.64
C VAL A 231 2.08 -9.25 -7.07
N ALA A 232 1.25 -8.35 -7.59
CA ALA A 232 0.67 -8.49 -8.92
C ALA A 232 0.52 -7.13 -9.64
N SER A 233 0.32 -7.19 -10.96
CA SER A 233 0.20 -6.00 -11.80
C SER A 233 -1.20 -5.39 -11.75
N TRP A 234 -1.29 -4.06 -11.70
CA TRP A 234 -2.57 -3.36 -11.90
C TRP A 234 -3.07 -3.44 -13.34
N GLN A 235 -2.29 -3.96 -14.30
CA GLN A 235 -2.70 -4.08 -15.70
C GLN A 235 -3.75 -5.17 -15.95
N ALA A 236 -3.86 -6.14 -15.04
CA ALA A 236 -4.81 -7.24 -15.10
C ALA A 236 -5.62 -7.33 -13.78
N PRO A 237 -6.42 -6.30 -13.45
CA PRO A 237 -7.11 -6.22 -12.16
C PRO A 237 -8.10 -7.37 -11.95
N GLU A 238 -8.63 -7.99 -13.01
CA GLU A 238 -9.52 -9.15 -12.95
C GLU A 238 -8.90 -10.35 -12.20
N GLN A 239 -7.57 -10.44 -12.15
CA GLN A 239 -6.86 -11.46 -11.38
C GLN A 239 -7.13 -11.37 -9.87
N ILE A 240 -7.60 -10.23 -9.35
CA ILE A 240 -8.00 -10.09 -7.94
C ILE A 240 -9.08 -11.12 -7.57
N ILE A 241 -10.01 -11.43 -8.50
CA ILE A 241 -11.05 -12.44 -8.26
C ILE A 241 -10.43 -13.83 -8.10
N ASN A 242 -9.44 -14.17 -8.93
CA ASN A 242 -8.70 -15.42 -8.86
C ASN A 242 -7.97 -15.56 -7.51
N LEU A 243 -7.30 -14.48 -7.07
CA LEU A 243 -6.65 -14.44 -5.74
C LEU A 243 -7.66 -14.73 -4.61
N LEU A 244 -8.84 -14.09 -4.65
CA LEU A 244 -9.89 -14.28 -3.66
C LEU A 244 -10.53 -15.68 -3.71
N ASN A 245 -10.41 -16.38 -4.84
CA ASN A 245 -10.79 -17.78 -5.00
C ASN A 245 -9.68 -18.76 -4.59
N GLY A 246 -8.52 -18.27 -4.15
CA GLY A 246 -7.41 -19.07 -3.67
C GLY A 246 -6.35 -19.41 -4.73
N GLU A 247 -6.47 -18.86 -5.93
CA GLU A 247 -5.48 -19.06 -6.99
C GLU A 247 -4.21 -18.23 -6.74
N LEU A 248 -3.11 -18.61 -7.39
CA LEU A 248 -1.87 -17.87 -7.37
C LEU A 248 -1.88 -16.83 -8.49
N ILE A 249 -1.75 -15.55 -8.13
CA ILE A 249 -1.58 -14.45 -9.08
C ILE A 249 -0.23 -13.77 -8.84
N GLY A 250 0.39 -13.30 -9.92
CA GLY A 250 1.73 -12.70 -9.89
C GLY A 250 2.73 -13.57 -9.13
N THR A 251 3.44 -12.98 -8.17
CA THR A 251 4.38 -13.69 -7.30
C THR A 251 3.91 -13.66 -5.85
N ARG A 252 3.80 -14.85 -5.24
CA ARG A 252 3.50 -14.98 -3.81
C ARG A 252 4.78 -14.90 -2.98
N ILE A 253 4.89 -13.89 -2.13
CA ILE A 253 6.02 -13.72 -1.24
C ILE A 253 5.77 -14.48 0.05
N GLN A 254 6.71 -15.35 0.43
CA GLN A 254 6.61 -16.19 1.63
C GLN A 254 7.38 -15.56 2.79
N PRO A 255 6.82 -15.58 4.02
CA PRO A 255 7.56 -15.14 5.21
C PRO A 255 8.66 -16.15 5.57
N GLU A 256 9.59 -15.74 6.42
CA GLU A 256 10.55 -16.64 7.05
C GLU A 256 9.82 -17.73 7.85
N LYS A 257 10.32 -18.97 7.74
CA LYS A 257 9.88 -20.08 8.58
C LYS A 257 10.58 -19.95 9.94
N LEU A 258 9.81 -20.11 11.02
CA LEU A 258 10.33 -20.23 12.39
C LEU A 258 11.13 -21.53 12.55
#